data_AF-A2FU00-F1
#
_entry.id   AF-A2FU00-F1
#
_cell.length_a   1.000
_cell.length_b   1.000
_cell.length_c   1.000
_cell.angle_alpha   90.00
_cell.angle_beta   90.00
_cell.angle_gamma   90.00
#
_symmetry.space_group_name_H-M   'P 1'
#
loop_
_entity.id
_entity.type
_entity.pdbx_description
1 polymer ?
#
loop_
_entity_poly.entity_id
_entity_poly.type
_entity_poly.pdbx_seq_one_letter_code
_entity_poly.pdbx_strand_id
1 'polypeptide(L)'
;MTNISAARYEHLSKCISSSVTAAIEEIIDKSGDNNVNLLKKLTEDINVILTCTIKSEQEDYIEKISYDLECALNEKRELQTQLEKLSKKLKTTKSLLQEQNIAYINKTRELENSLHETNWKRTVQEGKYRESIKEKDQIINNMKNSLKSIRNEILELKNSILVLNSYYAKQHAKQKLYIERVKQVTHESFQNSISTITKQNLESETRSINSFNEQIYEEQARNASMKNSINRILNTLTEFSPNKSKYSFTADNFTKKEKEFHQFIIETMQFQKDNAYQSIKQELQLAIPNIKLDETADIVNVISQHCNQELKECPNCNQKQLEINELNHQIEELKEKLEKTHTKVQQIKSQPEETISYESVITDSDDWEKRRKELERKITTLSKLTKSPLKSMPN
;
A
#
# COMPACT_ATOMS: atom_id res chain seq x y z
N MET A 1 98.72 -6.90 -116.18
CA MET A 1 99.04 -5.68 -116.97
C MET A 1 100.53 -5.57 -117.32
N THR A 2 101.38 -6.57 -117.01
CA THR A 2 102.84 -6.52 -117.22
C THR A 2 103.30 -6.78 -118.66
N ASN A 3 102.53 -7.50 -119.49
CA ASN A 3 102.98 -7.90 -120.84
C ASN A 3 102.90 -6.80 -121.92
N ILE A 4 102.12 -5.73 -121.73
CA ILE A 4 101.91 -4.71 -122.76
C ILE A 4 102.98 -3.61 -122.70
N SER A 5 103.53 -3.29 -121.52
CA SER A 5 104.61 -2.30 -121.41
C SER A 5 105.95 -2.86 -121.89
N ALA A 6 106.28 -4.11 -121.56
CA ALA A 6 107.51 -4.78 -122.03
C ALA A 6 107.58 -4.80 -123.57
N ALA A 7 106.50 -5.19 -124.23
CA ALA A 7 106.42 -5.21 -125.70
C ALA A 7 106.54 -3.81 -126.33
N ARG A 8 106.00 -2.77 -125.69
CA ARG A 8 106.11 -1.38 -126.16
C ARG A 8 107.51 -0.82 -126.05
N TYR A 9 108.20 -1.07 -124.94
CA TYR A 9 109.58 -0.61 -124.78
C TYR A 9 110.58 -1.41 -125.63
N GLU A 10 110.34 -2.71 -125.83
CA GLU A 10 111.11 -3.53 -126.77
C GLU A 10 110.94 -3.02 -128.20
N HIS A 11 109.71 -2.65 -128.60
CA HIS A 11 109.44 -2.00 -129.88
C HIS A 11 110.11 -0.63 -129.99
N LEU A 12 110.07 0.20 -128.94
CA LEU A 12 110.70 1.53 -128.93
C LEU A 12 112.23 1.42 -129.05
N SER A 13 112.84 0.51 -128.28
CA SER A 13 114.27 0.19 -128.36
C SER A 13 114.64 -0.25 -129.77
N LYS A 14 113.87 -1.18 -130.37
CA LYS A 14 114.10 -1.66 -131.73
C LYS A 14 113.94 -0.56 -132.78
N CYS A 15 112.95 0.33 -132.66
CA CYS A 15 112.75 1.47 -133.57
C CYS A 15 113.88 2.51 -133.46
N ILE A 16 114.30 2.86 -132.25
CA ILE A 16 115.39 3.81 -132.03
C ILE A 16 116.71 3.20 -132.52
N SER A 17 117.02 1.95 -132.18
CA SER A 17 118.20 1.26 -132.69
C SER A 17 118.21 1.16 -134.22
N SER A 18 117.07 0.85 -134.83
CA SER A 18 116.97 0.83 -136.30
C SER A 18 117.19 2.23 -136.90
N SER A 19 116.70 3.28 -136.25
CA SER A 19 116.87 4.67 -136.70
C SER A 19 118.32 5.17 -136.54
N VAL A 20 119.00 4.78 -135.45
CA VAL A 20 120.42 5.09 -135.22
C VAL A 20 121.30 4.35 -136.22
N THR A 21 121.05 3.06 -136.44
CA THR A 21 121.78 2.27 -137.44
C THR A 21 121.60 2.87 -138.84
N ALA A 22 120.38 3.21 -139.24
CA ALA A 22 120.11 3.83 -140.53
C ALA A 22 120.81 5.20 -140.70
N ALA A 23 120.78 6.05 -139.66
CA ALA A 23 121.43 7.35 -139.69
C ALA A 23 122.97 7.25 -139.77
N ILE A 24 123.57 6.22 -139.17
CA ILE A 24 125.02 6.02 -139.20
C ILE A 24 125.46 5.29 -140.48
N GLU A 25 124.65 4.38 -141.03
CA GLU A 25 124.86 3.83 -142.37
C GLU A 25 124.89 4.95 -143.44
N GLU A 26 124.00 5.95 -143.32
CA GLU A 26 124.01 7.13 -144.19
C GLU A 26 125.27 8.00 -144.04
N ILE A 27 125.93 7.97 -142.88
CA ILE A 27 127.21 8.65 -142.61
C ILE A 27 128.39 7.81 -143.12
N ILE A 28 128.32 6.48 -143.00
CA ILE A 28 129.32 5.53 -143.51
C ILE A 28 129.43 5.66 -145.03
N ASP A 29 128.31 5.70 -145.75
CA ASP A 29 128.27 5.86 -147.22
C ASP A 29 128.89 7.18 -147.73
N LYS A 30 129.04 8.18 -146.86
CA LYS A 30 129.66 9.48 -147.17
C LYS A 30 131.14 9.58 -146.72
N SER A 31 131.70 8.54 -146.11
CA SER A 31 133.04 8.56 -145.51
C SER A 31 133.97 7.50 -146.11
N GLY A 32 135.15 7.89 -146.60
CA GLY A 32 136.13 6.97 -147.21
C GLY A 32 136.66 5.90 -146.24
N ASP A 33 137.09 4.76 -146.79
CA ASP A 33 137.36 3.43 -146.17
C ASP A 33 138.06 3.37 -144.79
N ASN A 34 138.70 4.44 -144.30
CA ASN A 34 139.38 4.45 -143.00
C ASN A 34 138.47 4.74 -141.78
N ASN A 35 137.22 5.17 -141.97
CA ASN A 35 136.32 5.55 -140.85
C ASN A 35 135.18 4.55 -140.57
N VAL A 36 134.99 3.55 -141.41
CA VAL A 36 133.87 2.59 -141.33
C VAL A 36 133.89 1.75 -140.05
N ASN A 37 135.07 1.29 -139.62
CA ASN A 37 135.20 0.49 -138.40
C ASN A 37 134.94 1.30 -137.12
N LEU A 38 135.26 2.59 -137.14
CA LEU A 38 135.06 3.49 -136.00
C LEU A 38 133.57 3.87 -135.87
N LEU A 39 132.89 4.09 -137.00
CA LEU A 39 131.45 4.35 -137.05
C LEU A 39 130.60 3.13 -136.69
N LYS A 40 131.00 1.92 -137.12
CA LYS A 40 130.34 0.67 -136.67
C LYS A 40 130.45 0.49 -135.15
N LYS A 41 131.64 0.72 -134.59
CA LYS A 41 131.85 0.67 -133.14
C LYS A 41 131.04 1.73 -132.40
N LEU A 42 130.97 2.95 -132.92
CA LEU A 42 130.14 4.03 -132.37
C LEU A 42 128.64 3.68 -132.40
N THR A 43 128.16 3.04 -133.47
CA THR A 43 126.76 2.58 -133.60
C THR A 43 126.44 1.53 -132.54
N GLU A 44 127.35 0.59 -132.34
CA GLU A 44 127.21 -0.46 -131.35
C GLU A 44 127.24 0.12 -129.92
N ASP A 45 128.18 1.03 -129.65
CA ASP A 45 128.27 1.74 -128.36
C ASP A 45 127.01 2.59 -128.10
N ILE A 46 126.48 3.31 -129.08
CA ILE A 46 125.24 4.09 -128.95
C ILE A 46 124.02 3.18 -128.73
N ASN A 47 123.92 2.06 -129.45
CA ASN A 47 122.85 1.09 -129.25
C ASN A 47 122.91 0.43 -127.88
N VAL A 48 124.10 0.15 -127.37
CA VAL A 48 124.31 -0.32 -126.00
C VAL A 48 123.88 0.75 -125.00
N ILE A 49 124.30 2.01 -125.16
CA ILE A 49 123.91 3.12 -124.27
C ILE A 49 122.39 3.34 -124.27
N LEU A 50 121.74 3.33 -125.43
CA LEU A 50 120.29 3.48 -125.56
C LEU A 50 119.54 2.31 -124.91
N THR A 51 120.00 1.08 -125.15
CA THR A 51 119.41 -0.11 -124.52
C THR A 51 119.56 -0.05 -123.00
N CYS A 52 120.73 0.37 -122.50
CA CYS A 52 120.96 0.55 -121.08
C CYS A 52 120.11 1.69 -120.49
N THR A 53 119.96 2.81 -121.17
CA THR A 53 119.14 3.96 -120.70
C THR A 53 117.66 3.59 -120.65
N ILE A 54 117.14 2.96 -121.71
CA ILE A 54 115.74 2.50 -121.78
C ILE A 54 115.46 1.41 -120.73
N LYS A 55 116.43 0.52 -120.47
CA LYS A 55 116.33 -0.47 -119.38
C LYS A 55 116.35 0.21 -118.01
N SER A 56 117.24 1.18 -117.79
CA SER A 56 117.30 1.95 -116.54
C SER A 56 116.00 2.71 -116.27
N GLU A 57 115.42 3.39 -117.28
CA GLU A 57 114.14 4.10 -117.11
C GLU A 57 112.96 3.14 -116.88
N GLN A 58 112.99 1.95 -117.50
CA GLN A 58 112.02 0.89 -117.20
C GLN A 58 112.17 0.39 -115.77
N GLU A 59 113.39 0.17 -115.31
CA GLU A 59 113.68 -0.27 -113.95
C GLU A 59 113.21 0.78 -112.93
N ASP A 60 113.51 2.07 -113.14
CA ASP A 60 113.04 3.18 -112.29
C ASP A 60 111.50 3.27 -112.27
N TYR A 61 110.84 3.09 -113.41
CA TYR A 61 109.39 3.12 -113.50
C TYR A 61 108.74 1.89 -112.84
N ILE A 62 109.34 0.70 -113.02
CA ILE A 62 108.91 -0.54 -112.36
C ILE A 62 109.07 -0.40 -110.85
N GLU A 63 110.18 0.17 -110.37
CA GLU A 63 110.43 0.41 -108.95
C GLU A 63 109.39 1.37 -108.37
N LYS A 64 109.11 2.49 -109.06
CA LYS A 64 108.07 3.43 -108.65
C LYS A 64 106.68 2.80 -108.58
N ILE A 65 106.27 2.03 -109.59
CA ILE A 65 104.98 1.32 -109.56
C ILE A 65 104.96 0.28 -108.45
N SER A 66 106.07 -0.43 -108.24
CA SER A 66 106.17 -1.45 -107.19
C SER A 66 106.03 -0.82 -105.81
N TYR A 67 106.65 0.34 -105.59
CA TYR A 67 106.50 1.14 -104.40
C TYR A 67 105.06 1.62 -104.21
N ASP A 68 104.44 2.23 -105.22
CA ASP A 68 103.05 2.70 -105.14
C ASP A 68 102.07 1.54 -104.89
N LEU A 69 102.32 0.38 -105.51
CA LEU A 69 101.54 -0.85 -105.29
C LEU A 69 101.72 -1.38 -103.87
N GLU A 70 102.95 -1.38 -103.34
CA GLU A 70 103.23 -1.78 -101.97
C GLU A 70 102.57 -0.83 -100.96
N CYS A 71 102.63 0.48 -101.20
CA CYS A 71 101.90 1.49 -100.43
C CYS A 71 100.39 1.24 -100.44
N ALA A 72 99.78 1.04 -101.62
CA ALA A 72 98.36 0.75 -101.76
C ALA A 72 97.96 -0.59 -101.11
N LEU A 73 98.81 -1.62 -101.19
CA LEU A 73 98.59 -2.90 -100.53
C LEU A 73 98.69 -2.76 -99.01
N ASN A 74 99.61 -1.95 -98.50
CA ASN A 74 99.72 -1.65 -97.07
C ASN A 74 98.50 -0.87 -96.57
N GLU A 75 98.06 0.15 -97.28
CA GLU A 75 96.84 0.90 -96.97
C GLU A 75 95.61 -0.02 -96.96
N LYS A 76 95.48 -0.89 -97.98
CA LYS A 76 94.41 -1.90 -98.02
C LYS A 76 94.44 -2.82 -96.80
N ARG A 77 95.60 -3.33 -96.39
CA ARG A 77 95.75 -4.17 -95.19
C ARG A 77 95.39 -3.41 -93.92
N GLU A 78 95.78 -2.14 -93.83
CA GLU A 78 95.44 -1.29 -92.69
C GLU A 78 93.93 -1.07 -92.60
N LEU A 79 93.28 -0.69 -93.70
CA LEU A 79 91.83 -0.51 -93.78
C LEU A 79 91.07 -1.80 -93.46
N GLN A 80 91.55 -2.95 -93.93
CA GLN A 80 90.97 -4.26 -93.57
C GLN A 80 91.07 -4.51 -92.05
N THR A 81 92.22 -4.23 -91.45
CA THR A 81 92.43 -4.37 -90.00
C THR A 81 91.52 -3.42 -89.21
N GLN A 82 91.35 -2.18 -89.68
CA GLN A 82 90.44 -1.21 -89.07
C GLN A 82 88.98 -1.67 -89.20
N LEU A 83 88.57 -2.18 -90.36
CA LEU A 83 87.22 -2.72 -90.58
C LEU A 83 86.94 -3.92 -89.67
N GLU A 84 87.89 -4.84 -89.51
CA GLU A 84 87.74 -5.95 -88.58
C GLU A 84 87.62 -5.49 -87.13
N LYS A 85 88.45 -4.52 -86.71
CA LYS A 85 88.38 -3.93 -85.36
C LYS A 85 87.02 -3.27 -85.12
N LEU A 86 86.52 -2.49 -86.08
CA LEU A 86 85.21 -1.83 -85.99
C LEU A 86 84.06 -2.83 -86.01
N SER A 87 84.14 -3.87 -86.85
CA SER A 87 83.14 -4.94 -86.91
C SER A 87 83.07 -5.71 -85.59
N LYS A 88 84.22 -6.04 -84.97
CA LYS A 88 84.27 -6.66 -83.64
C LYS A 88 83.66 -5.73 -82.57
N LYS A 89 84.05 -4.46 -82.54
CA LYS A 89 83.48 -3.46 -81.60
C LYS A 89 81.97 -3.30 -81.78
N LEU A 90 81.49 -3.24 -83.02
CA LEU A 90 80.06 -3.12 -83.31
C LEU A 90 79.28 -4.34 -82.80
N LYS A 91 79.80 -5.56 -83.02
CA LYS A 91 79.18 -6.79 -82.51
C LYS A 91 79.12 -6.80 -80.98
N THR A 92 80.20 -6.44 -80.30
CA THR A 92 80.22 -6.41 -78.82
C THR A 92 79.28 -5.34 -78.27
N THR A 93 79.31 -4.12 -78.82
CA THR A 93 78.40 -3.04 -78.40
C THR A 93 76.93 -3.40 -78.68
N LYS A 94 76.63 -4.03 -79.82
CA LYS A 94 75.27 -4.50 -80.14
C LYS A 94 74.79 -5.55 -79.14
N SER A 95 75.61 -6.55 -78.80
CA SER A 95 75.27 -7.57 -77.80
C SER A 95 75.01 -6.94 -76.43
N LEU A 96 75.92 -6.04 -76.00
CA LEU A 96 75.78 -5.33 -74.73
C LEU A 96 74.49 -4.50 -74.67
N LEU A 97 74.18 -3.75 -75.72
CA LEU A 97 72.94 -2.97 -75.80
C LEU A 97 71.69 -3.87 -75.81
N GLN A 98 71.75 -5.03 -76.45
CA GLN A 98 70.65 -6.01 -76.42
C GLN A 98 70.43 -6.57 -75.01
N GLU A 99 71.50 -6.95 -74.31
CA GLU A 99 71.44 -7.41 -72.92
C GLU A 99 70.91 -6.33 -71.98
N GLN A 100 71.41 -5.09 -72.10
CA GLN A 100 70.91 -3.95 -71.33
C GLN A 100 69.44 -3.67 -71.61
N ASN A 101 69.00 -3.72 -72.87
CA ASN A 101 67.60 -3.51 -73.22
C ASN A 101 66.71 -4.59 -72.61
N ILE A 102 67.12 -5.86 -72.67
CA ILE A 102 66.40 -6.97 -72.00
C ILE A 102 66.34 -6.73 -70.48
N ALA A 103 67.43 -6.31 -69.86
CA ALA A 103 67.47 -5.99 -68.43
C ALA A 103 66.52 -4.84 -68.07
N TYR A 104 66.46 -3.76 -68.87
CA TYR A 104 65.53 -2.66 -68.66
C TYR A 104 64.07 -3.05 -68.86
N ILE A 105 63.77 -3.89 -69.86
CA ILE A 105 62.42 -4.43 -70.09
C ILE A 105 61.97 -5.26 -68.88
N ASN A 106 62.84 -6.15 -68.39
CA ASN A 106 62.54 -6.96 -67.20
C ASN A 106 62.35 -6.06 -65.96
N LYS A 107 63.20 -5.05 -65.79
CA LYS A 107 63.08 -4.13 -64.65
C LYS A 107 61.80 -3.31 -64.69
N THR A 108 61.39 -2.87 -65.87
CA THR A 108 60.13 -2.14 -66.08
C THR A 108 58.95 -3.03 -65.69
N ARG A 109 58.94 -4.29 -66.15
CA ARG A 109 57.90 -5.27 -65.80
C ARG A 109 57.83 -5.54 -64.29
N GLU A 110 58.97 -5.66 -63.61
CA GLU A 110 59.01 -5.81 -62.14
C GLU A 110 58.38 -4.62 -61.42
N LEU A 111 58.71 -3.39 -61.85
CA LEU A 111 58.19 -2.17 -61.25
C LEU A 111 56.69 -2.01 -61.51
N GLU A 112 56.22 -2.33 -62.72
CA GLU A 112 54.78 -2.35 -63.05
C GLU A 112 54.01 -3.34 -62.17
N ASN A 113 54.55 -4.55 -61.98
CA ASN A 113 53.95 -5.55 -61.09
C ASN A 113 53.91 -5.08 -59.62
N SER A 114 55.01 -4.49 -59.13
CA SER A 114 55.08 -3.96 -57.75
C SER A 114 54.12 -2.78 -57.54
N LEU A 115 53.99 -1.90 -58.54
CA LEU A 115 53.02 -0.80 -58.52
C LEU A 115 51.59 -1.32 -58.51
N HIS A 116 51.29 -2.32 -59.35
CA HIS A 116 49.98 -2.96 -59.39
C HIS A 116 49.63 -3.61 -58.05
N GLU A 117 50.54 -4.39 -57.45
CA GLU A 117 50.34 -5.03 -56.15
C GLU A 117 50.11 -3.99 -55.04
N THR A 118 50.89 -2.90 -55.03
CA THR A 118 50.75 -1.82 -54.05
C THR A 118 49.41 -1.11 -54.18
N ASN A 119 48.98 -0.81 -55.42
CA ASN A 119 47.67 -0.19 -55.67
C ASN A 119 46.51 -1.12 -55.32
N TRP A 120 46.64 -2.42 -55.57
CA TRP A 120 45.65 -3.41 -55.16
C TRP A 120 45.53 -3.47 -53.64
N LYS A 121 46.66 -3.58 -52.90
CA LYS A 121 46.67 -3.56 -51.42
C LYS A 121 46.01 -2.30 -50.87
N ARG A 122 46.35 -1.13 -51.45
CA ARG A 122 45.73 0.15 -51.08
C ARG A 122 44.22 0.12 -51.29
N THR A 123 43.77 -0.30 -52.47
CA THR A 123 42.33 -0.34 -52.81
C THR A 123 41.55 -1.28 -51.88
N VAL A 124 42.10 -2.45 -51.57
CA VAL A 124 41.50 -3.40 -50.61
C VAL A 124 41.43 -2.79 -49.22
N GLN A 125 42.50 -2.13 -48.76
CA GLN A 125 42.54 -1.52 -47.44
C GLN A 125 41.59 -0.31 -47.34
N GLU A 126 41.53 0.54 -48.36
CA GLU A 126 40.54 1.62 -48.46
C GLU A 126 39.11 1.09 -48.49
N GLY A 127 38.87 -0.03 -49.18
CA GLY A 127 37.58 -0.72 -49.17
C GLY A 127 37.16 -1.13 -47.75
N LYS A 128 38.08 -1.78 -47.01
CA LYS A 128 37.85 -2.15 -45.60
C LYS A 128 37.57 -0.94 -44.70
N TYR A 129 38.32 0.15 -44.88
CA TYR A 129 38.06 1.38 -44.11
C TYR A 129 36.71 2.01 -44.45
N ARG A 130 36.33 2.04 -45.73
CA ARG A 130 35.00 2.54 -46.14
C ARG A 130 33.86 1.71 -45.56
N GLU A 131 34.00 0.39 -45.54
CA GLU A 131 33.02 -0.51 -44.93
C GLU A 131 32.93 -0.28 -43.42
N SER A 132 34.07 -0.21 -42.72
CA SER A 132 34.11 0.09 -41.30
C SER A 132 33.50 1.46 -40.96
N ILE A 133 33.74 2.49 -41.78
CA ILE A 133 33.10 3.82 -41.60
C ILE A 133 31.58 3.70 -41.74
N LYS A 134 31.08 2.99 -42.75
CA LYS A 134 29.63 2.77 -42.94
C LYS A 134 28.99 2.05 -41.75
N GLU A 135 29.65 1.02 -41.21
CA GLU A 135 29.18 0.33 -40.00
C GLU A 135 29.13 1.28 -38.79
N LYS A 136 30.16 2.09 -38.59
CA LYS A 136 30.21 3.08 -37.50
C LYS A 136 29.12 4.15 -37.66
N ASP A 137 28.88 4.63 -38.88
CA ASP A 137 27.79 5.59 -39.17
C ASP A 137 26.42 4.98 -38.88
N GLN A 138 26.21 3.70 -39.22
CA GLN A 138 24.99 2.98 -38.88
C GLN A 138 24.80 2.86 -37.36
N ILE A 139 25.85 2.53 -36.62
CA ILE A 139 25.83 2.48 -35.14
C ILE A 139 25.48 3.86 -34.58
N ILE A 140 26.10 4.94 -35.07
CA ILE A 140 25.82 6.31 -34.64
C ILE A 140 24.35 6.69 -34.88
N ASN A 141 23.80 6.33 -36.05
CA ASN A 141 22.40 6.61 -36.37
C ASN A 141 21.45 5.82 -35.46
N ASN A 142 21.75 4.56 -35.17
CA ASN A 142 20.99 3.77 -34.21
C ASN A 142 21.03 4.39 -32.81
N MET A 143 22.20 4.82 -32.34
CA MET A 143 22.34 5.51 -31.05
C MET A 143 21.56 6.84 -31.01
N LYS A 144 21.58 7.63 -32.08
CA LYS A 144 20.78 8.86 -32.20
C LYS A 144 19.29 8.58 -32.10
N ASN A 145 18.81 7.52 -32.74
CA ASN A 145 17.41 7.11 -32.67
C ASN A 145 17.02 6.66 -31.25
N SER A 146 17.87 5.87 -30.59
CA SER A 146 17.65 5.46 -29.20
C SER A 146 17.64 6.65 -28.24
N LEU A 147 18.57 7.60 -28.39
CA LEU A 147 18.59 8.83 -27.60
C LEU A 147 17.33 9.67 -27.78
N LYS A 148 16.78 9.72 -29.01
CA LYS A 148 15.52 10.40 -29.28
C LYS A 148 14.34 9.70 -28.57
N SER A 149 14.30 8.36 -28.58
CA SER A 149 13.28 7.59 -27.83
C SER A 149 13.36 7.87 -26.32
N ILE A 150 14.55 7.73 -25.74
CA ILE A 150 14.78 7.98 -24.31
C ILE A 150 14.37 9.41 -23.93
N ARG A 151 14.67 10.40 -24.77
CA ARG A 151 14.28 11.79 -24.52
C ARG A 151 12.76 11.97 -24.50
N ASN A 152 12.04 11.28 -25.40
CA ASN A 152 10.57 11.30 -25.42
C ASN A 152 9.99 10.64 -24.17
N GLU A 153 10.50 9.47 -23.79
CA GLU A 153 10.08 8.75 -22.57
C GLU A 153 10.32 9.59 -21.31
N ILE A 154 11.46 10.29 -21.21
CA ILE A 154 11.74 11.22 -20.11
C ILE A 154 10.71 12.36 -20.06
N LEU A 155 10.29 12.90 -21.21
CA LEU A 155 9.25 13.94 -21.26
C LEU A 155 7.89 13.40 -20.80
N GLU A 156 7.52 12.20 -21.24
CA GLU A 156 6.28 11.53 -20.83
C GLU A 156 6.27 11.23 -19.32
N LEU A 157 7.39 10.75 -18.77
CA LEU A 157 7.56 10.53 -17.33
C LEU A 157 7.45 11.83 -16.54
N LYS A 158 8.09 12.91 -17.00
CA LYS A 158 7.96 14.24 -16.37
C LYS A 158 6.52 14.73 -16.35
N ASN A 159 5.79 14.57 -17.45
CA ASN A 159 4.37 14.91 -17.52
C ASN A 159 3.53 14.05 -16.57
N SER A 160 3.81 12.75 -16.50
CA SER A 160 3.13 11.83 -15.58
C SER A 160 3.36 12.20 -14.11
N ILE A 161 4.59 12.59 -13.74
CA ILE A 161 4.92 13.08 -12.40
C ILE A 161 4.14 14.37 -12.08
N LEU A 162 4.04 15.31 -13.02
CA LEU A 162 3.26 16.54 -12.82
C LEU A 162 1.77 16.24 -12.58
N VAL A 163 1.19 15.32 -13.37
CA VAL A 163 -0.20 14.88 -13.20
C VAL A 163 -0.38 14.22 -11.83
N LEU A 164 0.51 13.31 -11.44
CA LEU A 164 0.44 12.61 -10.16
C LEU A 164 0.55 13.57 -8.97
N ASN A 165 1.48 14.53 -9.02
CA ASN A 165 1.61 15.56 -7.99
C ASN A 165 0.36 16.42 -7.87
N SER A 166 -0.25 16.79 -9.00
CA SER A 166 -1.52 17.54 -9.00
C SER A 166 -2.66 16.72 -8.39
N TYR A 167 -2.71 15.41 -8.67
CA TYR A 167 -3.72 14.51 -8.11
C TYR A 167 -3.51 14.33 -6.60
N TYR A 168 -2.28 14.10 -6.17
CA TYR A 168 -1.91 13.98 -4.76
C TYR A 168 -2.29 15.25 -3.98
N ALA A 169 -1.94 16.43 -4.49
CA ALA A 169 -2.30 17.70 -3.87
C ALA A 169 -3.82 17.88 -3.72
N LYS A 170 -4.60 17.52 -4.75
CA LYS A 170 -6.08 17.55 -4.71
C LYS A 170 -6.64 16.56 -3.67
N GLN A 171 -6.11 15.35 -3.61
CA GLN A 171 -6.57 14.35 -2.64
C GLN A 171 -6.21 14.72 -1.21
N HIS A 172 -4.99 15.24 -0.99
CA HIS A 172 -4.56 15.75 0.30
C HIS A 172 -5.46 16.90 0.79
N ALA A 173 -5.81 17.84 -0.09
CA ALA A 173 -6.76 18.92 0.23
C ALA A 173 -8.14 18.37 0.64
N LYS A 174 -8.67 17.37 -0.09
CA LYS A 174 -9.93 16.71 0.26
C LYS A 174 -9.85 15.99 1.60
N GLN A 175 -8.77 15.24 1.85
CA GLN A 175 -8.55 14.56 3.13
C GLN A 175 -8.50 15.55 4.29
N LYS A 176 -7.81 16.68 4.13
CA LYS A 176 -7.79 17.75 5.14
C LYS A 176 -9.18 18.26 5.45
N LEU A 177 -9.99 18.56 4.43
CA LEU A 177 -11.39 19.00 4.61
C LEU A 177 -12.25 17.94 5.32
N TYR A 178 -12.09 16.66 4.98
CA TYR A 178 -12.81 15.58 5.65
C TYR A 178 -12.41 15.45 7.12
N ILE A 179 -11.11 15.52 7.43
CA ILE A 179 -10.63 15.48 8.80
C ILE A 179 -11.18 16.65 9.61
N GLU A 180 -11.17 17.87 9.05
CA GLU A 180 -11.75 19.06 9.69
C GLU A 180 -13.24 18.89 9.95
N ARG A 181 -14.00 18.37 8.97
CA ARG A 181 -15.43 18.11 9.11
C ARG A 181 -15.74 17.04 10.15
N VAL A 182 -14.98 15.95 10.19
CA VAL A 182 -15.14 14.91 11.21
C VAL A 182 -14.84 15.48 12.59
N LYS A 183 -13.75 16.26 12.74
CA LYS A 183 -13.44 16.94 14.00
C LYS A 183 -14.59 17.84 14.46
N GLN A 184 -15.14 18.65 13.57
CA GLN A 184 -16.28 19.52 13.88
C GLN A 184 -17.50 18.71 14.32
N VAL A 185 -17.92 17.71 13.54
CA VAL A 185 -19.11 16.89 13.85
C VAL A 185 -18.95 16.13 15.17
N THR A 186 -17.76 15.57 15.42
CA THR A 186 -17.49 14.88 16.69
C THR A 186 -17.50 15.84 17.88
N HIS A 187 -16.98 17.06 17.71
CA HIS A 187 -17.04 18.09 18.74
C HIS A 187 -18.48 18.51 19.04
N GLU A 188 -19.27 18.81 18.00
CA GLU A 188 -20.69 19.17 18.12
C GLU A 188 -21.49 18.04 18.78
N SER A 189 -21.30 16.80 18.33
CA SER A 189 -21.95 15.63 18.94
C SER A 189 -21.58 15.46 20.41
N PHE A 190 -20.30 15.66 20.77
CA PHE A 190 -19.85 15.58 22.15
C PHE A 190 -20.45 16.68 23.02
N GLN A 191 -20.47 17.93 22.54
CA GLN A 191 -21.10 19.07 23.22
C GLN A 191 -22.60 18.87 23.43
N ASN A 192 -23.30 18.34 22.41
CA ASN A 192 -24.72 18.01 22.50
C ASN A 192 -24.99 16.92 23.53
N SER A 193 -24.15 15.89 23.60
CA SER A 193 -24.23 14.84 24.61
C SER A 193 -24.01 15.38 26.02
N ILE A 194 -22.98 16.21 26.23
CA ILE A 194 -22.74 16.89 27.52
C ILE A 194 -23.98 17.70 27.91
N SER A 195 -24.46 18.56 27.02
CA SER A 195 -25.61 19.44 27.29
C SER A 195 -26.87 18.64 27.65
N THR A 196 -27.10 17.51 26.97
CA THR A 196 -28.23 16.62 27.24
C THR A 196 -28.10 15.96 28.61
N ILE A 197 -26.92 15.43 28.95
CA ILE A 197 -26.65 14.80 30.25
C ILE A 197 -26.79 15.84 31.37
N THR A 198 -26.21 17.03 31.22
CA THR A 198 -26.32 18.11 32.20
C THR A 198 -27.78 18.50 32.43
N LYS A 199 -28.58 18.63 31.36
CA LYS A 199 -30.01 18.91 31.47
C LYS A 199 -30.77 17.80 32.20
N GLN A 200 -30.51 16.53 31.86
CA GLN A 200 -31.14 15.39 32.52
C GLN A 200 -30.79 15.31 34.01
N ASN A 201 -29.54 15.56 34.37
CA ASN A 201 -29.10 15.63 35.77
C ASN A 201 -29.77 16.78 36.51
N LEU A 202 -29.84 17.97 35.91
CA LEU A 202 -30.49 19.11 36.54
C LEU A 202 -31.99 18.88 36.74
N GLU A 203 -32.67 18.25 35.78
CA GLU A 203 -34.08 17.86 35.91
C GLU A 203 -34.28 16.80 37.01
N SER A 204 -33.40 15.80 37.12
CA SER A 204 -33.51 14.75 38.14
C SER A 204 -33.21 15.28 39.54
N GLU A 205 -32.21 16.15 39.68
CA GLU A 205 -31.91 16.88 40.91
C GLU A 205 -33.09 17.77 41.31
N THR A 206 -33.67 18.52 40.37
CA THR A 206 -34.85 19.37 40.63
C THR A 206 -36.04 18.55 41.12
N ARG A 207 -36.31 17.39 40.50
CA ARG A 207 -37.38 16.48 40.97
C ARG A 207 -37.09 15.96 42.38
N SER A 208 -35.84 15.61 42.67
CA SER A 208 -35.43 15.13 43.99
C SER A 208 -35.59 16.21 45.05
N ILE A 209 -35.15 17.44 44.76
CA ILE A 209 -35.33 18.61 45.63
C ILE A 209 -36.83 18.86 45.89
N ASN A 210 -37.67 18.82 44.85
CA ASN A 210 -39.11 19.01 45.02
C ASN A 210 -39.73 17.93 45.91
N SER A 211 -39.35 16.66 45.72
CA SER A 211 -39.81 15.56 46.59
C SER A 211 -39.36 15.75 48.04
N PHE A 212 -38.11 16.16 48.28
CA PHE A 212 -37.65 16.49 49.63
C PHE A 212 -38.41 17.67 50.24
N ASN A 213 -38.70 18.71 49.46
CA ASN A 213 -39.50 19.84 49.93
C ASN A 213 -40.92 19.41 50.30
N GLU A 214 -41.56 18.56 49.50
CA GLU A 214 -42.86 17.97 49.82
C GLU A 214 -42.81 17.17 51.13
N GLN A 215 -41.80 16.32 51.32
CA GLN A 215 -41.61 15.57 52.57
C GLN A 215 -41.39 16.51 53.77
N ILE A 216 -40.63 17.60 53.60
CA ILE A 216 -40.44 18.61 54.65
C ILE A 216 -41.78 19.27 55.01
N TYR A 217 -42.59 19.64 54.01
CA TYR A 217 -43.91 20.23 54.26
C TYR A 217 -44.86 19.25 54.96
N GLU A 218 -44.87 17.98 54.55
CA GLU A 218 -45.65 16.94 55.23
C GLU A 218 -45.23 16.74 56.69
N GLU A 219 -43.93 16.66 56.95
CA GLU A 219 -43.40 16.53 58.32
C GLU A 219 -43.68 17.77 59.17
N GLN A 220 -43.57 18.98 58.60
CA GLN A 220 -43.98 20.20 59.27
C GLN A 220 -45.47 20.18 59.64
N ALA A 221 -46.34 19.71 58.74
CA ALA A 221 -47.77 19.59 58.97
C ALA A 221 -48.09 18.51 60.04
N ARG A 222 -47.43 17.35 59.98
CA ARG A 222 -47.55 16.29 61.01
C ARG A 222 -47.11 16.81 62.38
N ASN A 223 -45.98 17.50 62.45
CA ASN A 223 -45.48 18.09 63.68
C ASN A 223 -46.46 19.14 64.24
N ALA A 224 -47.01 20.02 63.40
CA ALA A 224 -48.04 20.98 63.81
C ALA A 224 -49.31 20.28 64.35
N SER A 225 -49.79 19.24 63.67
CA SER A 225 -50.91 18.41 64.14
C SER A 225 -50.59 17.75 65.49
N MET A 226 -49.39 17.19 65.64
CA MET A 226 -48.95 16.55 66.88
C MET A 226 -48.87 17.56 68.03
N LYS A 227 -48.34 18.77 67.79
CA LYS A 227 -48.36 19.87 68.77
C LYS A 227 -49.79 20.23 69.17
N ASN A 228 -50.73 20.28 68.22
CA ASN A 228 -52.14 20.54 68.52
C ASN A 228 -52.75 19.43 69.38
N SER A 229 -52.46 18.16 69.09
CA SER A 229 -52.91 17.02 69.91
C SER A 229 -52.32 17.05 71.31
N ILE A 230 -51.02 17.34 71.46
CA ILE A 230 -50.38 17.53 72.77
C ILE A 230 -51.07 18.66 73.52
N ASN A 231 -51.28 19.82 72.90
CA ASN A 231 -51.98 20.94 73.53
C ASN A 231 -53.41 20.58 73.94
N ARG A 232 -54.15 19.78 73.15
CA ARG A 232 -55.47 19.29 73.55
C ARG A 232 -55.40 18.41 74.79
N ILE A 233 -54.49 17.43 74.81
CA ILE A 233 -54.28 16.55 75.98
C ILE A 233 -53.89 17.38 77.20
N LEU A 234 -52.96 18.33 77.04
CA LEU A 234 -52.55 19.25 78.11
C LEU A 234 -53.75 20.06 78.64
N ASN A 235 -54.57 20.63 77.76
CA ASN A 235 -55.75 21.39 78.16
C ASN A 235 -56.76 20.52 78.92
N THR A 236 -57.09 19.33 78.41
CA THR A 236 -58.00 18.38 79.06
C THR A 236 -57.47 17.96 80.43
N LEU A 237 -56.20 17.58 80.55
CA LEU A 237 -55.60 17.23 81.84
C LEU A 237 -55.59 18.41 82.81
N THR A 238 -55.34 19.63 82.32
CA THR A 238 -55.36 20.84 83.16
C THR A 238 -56.77 21.16 83.65
N GLU A 239 -57.82 20.90 82.87
CA GLU A 239 -59.22 21.04 83.29
C GLU A 239 -59.58 20.10 84.46
N PHE A 240 -59.09 18.86 84.41
CA PHE A 240 -59.33 17.86 85.45
C PHE A 240 -58.40 17.97 86.66
N SER A 241 -57.37 18.82 86.59
CA SER A 241 -56.35 18.92 87.64
C SER A 241 -56.78 19.83 88.80
N PRO A 242 -56.55 19.44 90.07
CA PRO A 242 -56.85 20.27 91.24
C PRO A 242 -55.92 21.50 91.35
N ASN A 243 -54.73 21.44 90.74
CA ASN A 243 -53.67 22.43 90.88
C ASN A 243 -53.31 23.09 89.54
N LYS A 244 -54.27 23.81 88.96
CA LYS A 244 -54.14 24.50 87.65
C LYS A 244 -52.93 25.42 87.53
N SER A 245 -52.34 25.89 88.63
CA SER A 245 -51.20 26.82 88.66
C SER A 245 -49.83 26.19 88.94
N LYS A 246 -49.74 24.90 89.30
CA LYS A 246 -48.48 24.28 89.75
C LYS A 246 -47.59 23.78 88.60
N TYR A 247 -48.16 23.45 87.46
CA TYR A 247 -47.43 22.88 86.33
C TYR A 247 -47.68 23.68 85.04
N SER A 248 -46.63 24.18 84.39
CA SER A 248 -46.70 24.90 83.10
C SER A 248 -46.08 24.06 81.98
N PHE A 249 -46.90 23.21 81.37
CA PHE A 249 -46.51 22.42 80.20
C PHE A 249 -46.97 23.11 78.91
N THR A 250 -46.13 23.06 77.88
CA THR A 250 -46.45 23.49 76.52
C THR A 250 -46.03 22.40 75.56
N ALA A 251 -46.64 22.34 74.37
CA ALA A 251 -46.28 21.35 73.36
C ALA A 251 -44.77 21.33 73.00
N ASP A 252 -44.08 22.47 73.11
CA ASP A 252 -42.65 22.59 72.82
C ASP A 252 -41.74 22.08 73.96
N ASN A 253 -42.23 22.08 75.20
CA ASN A 253 -41.47 21.64 76.38
C ASN A 253 -41.83 20.21 76.82
N PHE A 254 -42.79 19.59 76.14
CA PHE A 254 -43.34 18.27 76.45
C PHE A 254 -42.25 17.19 76.54
N THR A 255 -41.39 17.09 75.52
CA THR A 255 -40.31 16.09 75.45
C THR A 255 -39.20 16.34 76.47
N LYS A 256 -38.98 17.59 76.87
CA LYS A 256 -37.94 17.94 77.87
C LYS A 256 -38.39 17.67 79.30
N LYS A 257 -39.71 17.59 79.55
CA LYS A 257 -40.31 17.44 80.88
C LYS A 257 -41.18 16.19 81.00
N GLU A 258 -40.88 15.16 80.22
CA GLU A 258 -41.69 13.94 80.11
C GLU A 258 -41.98 13.29 81.47
N LYS A 259 -40.99 13.20 82.36
CA LYS A 259 -41.16 12.61 83.70
C LYS A 259 -42.07 13.44 84.61
N GLU A 260 -41.92 14.76 84.58
CA GLU A 260 -42.78 15.69 85.32
C GLU A 260 -44.22 15.63 84.80
N PHE A 261 -44.38 15.48 83.48
CA PHE A 261 -45.70 15.35 82.85
C PHE A 261 -46.40 14.03 83.22
N HIS A 262 -45.67 12.91 83.23
CA HIS A 262 -46.20 11.64 83.71
C HIS A 262 -46.67 11.73 85.17
N GLN A 263 -45.86 12.36 86.03
CA GLN A 263 -46.22 12.59 87.42
C GLN A 263 -47.49 13.44 87.55
N PHE A 264 -47.61 14.50 86.74
CA PHE A 264 -48.80 15.34 86.69
C PHE A 264 -50.07 14.59 86.26
N ILE A 265 -49.98 13.68 85.27
CA ILE A 265 -51.12 12.81 84.89
C ILE A 265 -51.53 11.92 86.06
N ILE A 266 -50.57 11.26 86.71
CA ILE A 266 -50.84 10.35 87.84
C ILE A 266 -51.54 11.11 88.97
N GLU A 267 -51.03 12.29 89.35
CA GLU A 267 -51.62 13.16 90.37
C GLU A 267 -53.05 13.59 90.00
N THR A 268 -53.27 13.96 88.74
CA THR A 268 -54.59 14.41 88.24
C THR A 268 -55.61 13.26 88.19
N MET A 269 -55.20 12.07 87.72
CA MET A 269 -56.05 10.88 87.69
C MET A 269 -56.43 10.42 89.10
N GLN A 270 -55.45 10.41 90.02
CA GLN A 270 -55.69 10.03 91.40
C GLN A 270 -56.69 10.99 92.07
N PHE A 271 -56.54 12.30 91.84
CA PHE A 271 -57.50 13.29 92.32
C PHE A 271 -58.91 13.08 91.79
N GLN A 272 -59.09 12.84 90.48
CA GLN A 272 -60.41 12.56 89.90
C GLN A 272 -61.03 11.28 90.45
N LYS A 273 -60.22 10.24 90.65
CA LYS A 273 -60.66 8.99 91.28
C LYS A 273 -61.18 9.24 92.70
N ASP A 274 -60.46 10.03 93.49
CA ASP A 274 -60.85 10.38 94.85
C ASP A 274 -62.13 11.25 94.86
N ASN A 275 -62.27 12.18 93.90
CA ASN A 275 -63.44 13.06 93.77
C ASN A 275 -64.70 12.31 93.30
N ALA A 276 -64.55 11.37 92.37
CA ALA A 276 -65.63 10.45 91.96
C ALA A 276 -66.06 9.54 93.12
N TYR A 277 -65.10 9.03 93.90
CA TYR A 277 -65.37 8.24 95.10
C TYR A 277 -66.17 9.04 96.15
N GLN A 278 -65.83 10.33 96.33
CA GLN A 278 -66.57 11.24 97.20
C GLN A 278 -67.97 11.60 96.65
N SER A 279 -68.12 11.83 95.35
CA SER A 279 -69.44 12.09 94.73
C SER A 279 -70.37 10.89 94.84
N ILE A 280 -69.86 9.67 94.62
CA ILE A 280 -70.60 8.42 94.83
C ILE A 280 -71.02 8.29 96.30
N LYS A 281 -70.14 8.62 97.26
CA LYS A 281 -70.50 8.66 98.69
C LYS A 281 -71.63 9.66 98.98
N GLN A 282 -71.61 10.84 98.37
CA GLN A 282 -72.66 11.86 98.54
C GLN A 282 -73.99 11.45 97.90
N GLU A 283 -73.99 10.87 96.70
CA GLU A 283 -75.19 10.33 96.07
C GLU A 283 -75.81 9.17 96.87
N LEU A 284 -74.98 8.31 97.46
CA LEU A 284 -75.43 7.23 98.34
C LEU A 284 -76.04 7.75 99.65
N GLN A 285 -75.47 8.81 100.24
CA GLN A 285 -76.05 9.46 101.41
C GLN A 285 -77.39 10.15 101.10
N LEU A 286 -77.60 10.62 99.86
CA LEU A 286 -78.86 11.21 99.41
C LEU A 286 -79.94 10.17 99.09
N ALA A 287 -79.55 9.01 98.54
CA ALA A 287 -80.48 7.96 98.13
C ALA A 287 -81.00 7.10 99.31
N ILE A 288 -80.24 6.98 100.41
CA ILE A 288 -80.62 6.17 101.59
C ILE A 288 -80.41 6.99 102.88
N PRO A 289 -81.43 7.74 103.33
CA PRO A 289 -81.31 8.63 104.48
C PRO A 289 -81.43 7.82 105.80
N ASN A 290 -80.34 7.13 106.18
CA ASN A 290 -79.99 6.67 107.55
C ASN A 290 -78.74 5.74 107.61
N ILE A 291 -78.01 5.55 106.51
CA ILE A 291 -76.77 4.77 106.52
C ILE A 291 -75.59 5.63 107.07
N LYS A 292 -74.93 5.15 108.13
CA LYS A 292 -73.66 5.73 108.64
C LYS A 292 -72.47 5.11 107.90
N LEU A 293 -71.91 5.84 106.95
CA LEU A 293 -70.64 5.50 106.27
C LEU A 293 -69.49 6.23 106.97
N ASP A 294 -68.65 5.51 107.70
CA ASP A 294 -67.39 6.05 108.26
C ASP A 294 -66.31 6.18 107.16
N GLU A 295 -65.31 7.04 107.38
CA GLU A 295 -64.32 7.45 106.37
C GLU A 295 -63.56 6.30 105.67
N THR A 296 -63.47 5.12 106.29
CA THR A 296 -62.74 3.94 105.80
C THR A 296 -63.62 2.74 105.41
N ALA A 297 -64.96 2.87 105.42
CA ALA A 297 -65.84 1.74 105.13
C ALA A 297 -66.02 1.50 103.62
N ASP A 298 -65.90 0.23 103.19
CA ASP A 298 -66.21 -0.21 101.83
C ASP A 298 -67.71 -0.10 101.57
N ILE A 299 -68.06 0.75 100.60
CA ILE A 299 -69.43 1.12 100.23
C ILE A 299 -70.29 -0.14 99.98
N VAL A 300 -69.68 -1.20 99.43
CA VAL A 300 -70.37 -2.45 99.10
C VAL A 300 -70.82 -3.22 100.36
N ASN A 301 -70.04 -3.16 101.43
CA ASN A 301 -70.32 -3.89 102.68
C ASN A 301 -71.42 -3.24 103.52
N VAL A 302 -71.55 -1.92 103.49
CA VAL A 302 -72.53 -1.18 104.30
C VAL A 302 -73.95 -1.28 103.72
N ILE A 303 -74.09 -1.33 102.38
CA ILE A 303 -75.38 -1.57 101.70
C ILE A 303 -75.89 -2.99 101.98
N SER A 304 -74.99 -3.98 102.08
CA SER A 304 -75.33 -5.39 102.33
C SER A 304 -75.87 -5.65 103.74
N GLN A 305 -75.48 -4.85 104.74
CA GLN A 305 -76.01 -4.97 106.12
C GLN A 305 -77.39 -4.34 106.29
N HIS A 306 -77.70 -3.26 105.55
CA HIS A 306 -79.00 -2.58 105.65
C HIS A 306 -80.13 -3.38 105.00
N CYS A 307 -79.88 -4.05 103.87
CA CYS A 307 -80.86 -4.92 103.20
C CYS A 307 -81.27 -6.16 104.03
N ASN A 308 -80.45 -6.60 104.99
CA ASN A 308 -80.75 -7.79 105.81
C ASN A 308 -81.63 -7.49 107.03
N GLN A 309 -81.85 -6.21 107.39
CA GLN A 309 -82.58 -5.80 108.60
C GLN A 309 -84.06 -5.48 108.34
N GLU A 310 -84.46 -5.18 107.09
CA GLU A 310 -85.88 -4.97 106.69
C GLU A 310 -86.63 -6.26 106.29
N LEU A 311 -85.97 -7.43 106.30
CA LEU A 311 -86.53 -8.71 105.86
C LEU A 311 -87.37 -9.47 106.90
N LYS A 312 -87.70 -8.88 108.06
CA LYS A 312 -88.42 -9.57 109.17
C LYS A 312 -89.90 -9.19 109.40
N GLU A 313 -90.48 -8.23 108.68
CA GLU A 313 -91.89 -7.86 108.89
C GLU A 313 -92.64 -7.52 107.58
N CYS A 314 -93.09 -8.52 106.82
CA CYS A 314 -94.29 -8.33 105.97
C CYS A 314 -94.93 -9.67 105.52
N PRO A 315 -96.17 -9.99 105.92
CA PRO A 315 -96.83 -11.27 105.65
C PRO A 315 -97.77 -11.17 104.44
N ASN A 316 -97.27 -11.10 103.21
CA ASN A 316 -98.11 -11.39 102.02
C ASN A 316 -97.32 -11.58 100.70
N CYS A 317 -96.54 -12.65 100.55
CA CYS A 317 -96.00 -12.99 99.23
C CYS A 317 -95.73 -14.49 99.01
N ASN A 318 -96.65 -15.36 99.46
CA ASN A 318 -96.59 -16.80 99.21
C ASN A 318 -97.27 -17.25 97.89
N GLN A 319 -97.27 -16.40 96.85
CA GLN A 319 -97.88 -16.75 95.56
C GLN A 319 -97.05 -16.42 94.32
N LYS A 320 -95.81 -15.92 94.49
CA LYS A 320 -94.85 -15.70 93.38
C LYS A 320 -93.54 -16.50 93.49
N GLN A 321 -93.30 -17.20 94.59
CA GLN A 321 -92.10 -18.05 94.77
C GLN A 321 -92.27 -19.47 94.19
N LEU A 322 -93.51 -19.91 93.89
CA LEU A 322 -93.78 -21.14 93.16
C LEU A 322 -93.61 -20.98 91.64
N GLU A 323 -94.00 -19.83 91.07
CA GLU A 323 -93.74 -19.49 89.65
C GLU A 323 -92.25 -19.33 89.33
N ILE A 324 -91.43 -18.87 90.28
CA ILE A 324 -89.97 -18.74 90.09
C ILE A 324 -89.27 -20.11 90.11
N ASN A 325 -89.77 -21.08 90.89
CA ASN A 325 -89.24 -22.44 90.87
C ASN A 325 -89.68 -23.24 89.63
N GLU A 326 -90.86 -22.93 89.08
CA GLU A 326 -91.37 -23.50 87.83
C GLU A 326 -90.67 -22.90 86.60
N LEU A 327 -90.37 -21.60 86.61
CA LEU A 327 -89.50 -20.95 85.61
C LEU A 327 -88.05 -21.44 85.68
N ASN A 328 -87.52 -21.73 86.86
CA ASN A 328 -86.19 -22.35 86.99
C ASN A 328 -86.16 -23.80 86.48
N HIS A 329 -87.26 -24.56 86.60
CA HIS A 329 -87.36 -25.90 86.00
C HIS A 329 -87.44 -25.84 84.46
N GLN A 330 -88.12 -24.83 83.90
CA GLN A 330 -88.18 -24.57 82.45
C GLN A 330 -86.87 -24.03 81.88
N ILE A 331 -86.12 -23.23 82.64
CA ILE A 331 -84.78 -22.77 82.27
C ILE A 331 -83.79 -23.95 82.25
N GLU A 332 -83.91 -24.90 83.18
CA GLU A 332 -83.04 -26.09 83.21
C GLU A 332 -83.42 -27.10 82.09
N GLU A 333 -84.70 -27.24 81.74
CA GLU A 333 -85.11 -27.98 80.52
C GLU A 333 -84.62 -27.31 79.23
N LEU A 334 -84.57 -25.97 79.18
CA LEU A 334 -84.03 -25.22 78.05
C LEU A 334 -82.50 -25.31 77.98
N LYS A 335 -81.79 -25.32 79.11
CA LYS A 335 -80.35 -25.60 79.16
C LYS A 335 -80.03 -27.04 78.75
N GLU A 336 -80.82 -28.03 79.18
CA GLU A 336 -80.65 -29.42 78.75
C GLU A 336 -80.92 -29.61 77.24
N LYS A 337 -81.88 -28.86 76.67
CA LYS A 337 -82.08 -28.80 75.21
C LYS A 337 -80.96 -28.05 74.48
N LEU A 338 -80.38 -27.01 75.07
CA LEU A 338 -79.23 -26.28 74.52
C LEU A 338 -77.96 -27.16 74.54
N GLU A 339 -77.76 -27.93 75.61
CA GLU A 339 -76.66 -28.87 75.80
C GLU A 339 -76.78 -30.11 74.90
N LYS A 340 -78.00 -30.64 74.67
CA LYS A 340 -78.32 -31.66 73.64
C LYS A 340 -78.10 -31.16 72.20
N THR A 341 -78.23 -29.86 71.97
CA THR A 341 -77.97 -29.25 70.64
C THR A 341 -76.49 -28.95 70.46
N HIS A 342 -75.78 -28.58 71.54
CA HIS A 342 -74.34 -28.35 71.53
C HIS A 342 -73.56 -29.66 71.37
N THR A 343 -74.00 -30.76 72.02
CA THR A 343 -73.46 -32.13 71.80
C THR A 343 -73.78 -32.68 70.41
N LYS A 344 -74.93 -32.37 69.81
CA LYS A 344 -75.21 -32.69 68.39
C LYS A 344 -74.31 -31.95 67.40
N VAL A 345 -73.90 -30.71 67.71
CA VAL A 345 -72.97 -29.92 66.87
C VAL A 345 -71.51 -30.34 67.08
N GLN A 346 -71.13 -30.79 68.28
CA GLN A 346 -69.80 -31.36 68.57
C GLN A 346 -69.63 -32.80 68.04
N GLN A 347 -70.70 -33.60 67.97
CA GLN A 347 -70.68 -34.95 67.37
C GLN A 347 -70.51 -34.94 65.83
N ILE A 348 -70.74 -33.81 65.15
CA ILE A 348 -70.54 -33.68 63.69
C ILE A 348 -69.11 -33.21 63.33
N LYS A 349 -68.34 -32.70 64.29
CA LYS A 349 -67.03 -32.06 64.04
C LYS A 349 -65.79 -32.83 64.54
N SER A 350 -65.96 -34.00 65.15
CA SER A 350 -64.82 -34.75 65.72
C SER A 350 -65.04 -36.27 65.79
N GLN A 351 -65.18 -36.91 64.63
CA GLN A 351 -64.77 -38.31 64.41
C GLN A 351 -64.11 -38.47 63.02
N PRO A 352 -62.81 -38.76 62.96
CA PRO A 352 -62.12 -39.44 61.86
C PRO A 352 -62.04 -40.98 62.11
N GLU A 353 -61.87 -41.76 61.02
CA GLU A 353 -61.68 -43.25 60.94
C GLU A 353 -62.98 -44.08 61.18
N GLU A 354 -63.47 -44.98 60.30
CA GLU A 354 -62.87 -46.06 59.49
C GLU A 354 -62.95 -45.79 57.95
N THR A 355 -61.85 -45.69 57.21
CA THR A 355 -61.08 -46.80 56.60
C THR A 355 -60.43 -47.75 57.60
N ILE A 356 -60.48 -49.07 57.34
CA ILE A 356 -59.34 -49.92 57.70
C ILE A 356 -58.24 -49.65 56.66
N SER A 357 -57.15 -49.14 57.20
CA SER A 357 -55.79 -49.50 56.84
C SER A 357 -55.08 -48.70 55.74
N TYR A 358 -54.27 -47.79 56.27
CA TYR A 358 -52.84 -47.64 56.01
C TYR A 358 -52.38 -46.78 54.82
N GLU A 359 -51.95 -45.59 55.24
CA GLU A 359 -50.61 -45.04 54.98
C GLU A 359 -50.30 -44.36 53.65
N SER A 360 -50.01 -43.06 53.84
CA SER A 360 -48.85 -42.36 53.29
C SER A 360 -49.05 -41.76 51.89
N VAL A 361 -48.99 -40.43 51.78
CA VAL A 361 -47.79 -39.68 51.35
C VAL A 361 -47.72 -39.56 49.82
N ILE A 362 -47.86 -38.31 49.36
CA ILE A 362 -47.28 -37.74 48.13
C ILE A 362 -47.99 -38.05 46.80
N THR A 363 -48.00 -37.02 45.92
CA THR A 363 -48.28 -37.00 44.46
C THR A 363 -49.76 -37.23 44.05
N ASP A 364 -50.42 -36.59 43.07
CA ASP A 364 -50.08 -35.78 41.89
C ASP A 364 -51.33 -34.95 41.52
N SER A 365 -51.26 -33.63 41.28
CA SER A 365 -50.81 -32.99 40.03
C SER A 365 -51.63 -33.28 38.75
N ASP A 366 -52.57 -34.23 38.72
CA ASP A 366 -53.23 -34.64 37.45
C ASP A 366 -54.75 -34.38 37.34
N ASP A 367 -55.41 -33.92 38.41
CA ASP A 367 -56.87 -33.68 38.40
C ASP A 367 -57.28 -32.26 37.97
N TRP A 368 -56.33 -31.33 37.95
CA TRP A 368 -56.52 -29.97 37.42
C TRP A 368 -56.52 -29.94 35.89
N GLU A 369 -55.67 -30.74 35.25
CA GLU A 369 -55.56 -30.82 33.77
C GLU A 369 -56.82 -31.47 33.14
N LYS A 370 -57.47 -32.40 33.87
CA LYS A 370 -58.77 -32.98 33.49
C LYS A 370 -59.90 -31.98 33.54
N ARG A 371 -60.00 -31.17 34.62
CA ARG A 371 -61.02 -30.12 34.75
C ARG A 371 -60.83 -28.97 33.76
N ARG A 372 -59.58 -28.67 33.37
CA ARG A 372 -59.27 -27.69 32.31
C ARG A 372 -59.76 -28.14 30.93
N LYS A 373 -59.50 -29.38 30.52
CA LYS A 373 -59.96 -29.94 29.24
C LYS A 373 -61.49 -30.06 29.15
N GLU A 374 -62.18 -30.23 30.27
CA GLU A 374 -63.64 -30.28 30.32
C GLU A 374 -64.29 -28.89 30.19
N LEU A 375 -63.61 -27.84 30.67
CA LEU A 375 -63.99 -26.44 30.50
C LEU A 375 -63.79 -25.97 29.04
N GLU A 376 -62.69 -26.36 28.40
CA GLU A 376 -62.45 -26.06 26.97
C GLU A 376 -63.51 -26.70 26.07
N ARG A 377 -63.96 -27.94 26.34
CA ARG A 377 -65.05 -28.57 25.58
C ARG A 377 -66.39 -27.83 25.70
N LYS A 378 -66.72 -27.29 26.88
CA LYS A 378 -67.97 -26.52 27.09
C LYS A 378 -67.96 -25.17 26.36
N ILE A 379 -66.79 -24.55 26.21
CA ILE A 379 -66.62 -23.31 25.43
C ILE A 379 -66.80 -23.57 23.93
N THR A 380 -66.40 -24.75 23.43
CA THR A 380 -66.62 -25.16 22.03
C THR A 380 -68.09 -25.46 21.67
N THR A 381 -68.94 -25.80 22.65
CA THR A 381 -70.38 -25.96 22.44
C THR A 381 -71.15 -24.65 22.51
N LEU A 382 -70.77 -23.73 23.41
CA LEU A 382 -71.39 -22.40 23.52
C LEU A 382 -71.07 -21.49 22.32
N SER A 383 -69.89 -21.62 21.72
CA SER A 383 -69.49 -20.86 20.51
C SER A 383 -70.12 -21.36 19.20
N LYS A 384 -70.76 -22.54 19.19
CA LYS A 384 -71.51 -23.05 18.02
C LYS A 384 -73.01 -22.69 18.05
N LEU A 385 -73.54 -22.28 19.20
CA LEU A 385 -74.92 -21.80 19.37
C LEU A 385 -75.12 -20.32 18.94
N THR A 386 -74.04 -19.63 18.54
CA THR A 386 -74.06 -18.22 18.08
C THR A 386 -74.01 -18.07 16.56
N LYS A 387 -74.42 -19.09 15.77
CA LYS A 387 -74.61 -18.99 14.32
C LYS A 387 -76.06 -19.26 13.89
N SER A 388 -76.80 -18.15 13.69
CA SER A 388 -77.95 -17.94 12.76
C SER A 388 -79.29 -18.65 13.04
N PRO A 389 -80.43 -18.14 12.50
CA PRO A 389 -80.88 -16.75 12.36
C PRO A 389 -82.36 -16.54 12.80
N LEU A 390 -82.75 -15.28 13.00
CA LEU A 390 -84.12 -14.81 13.23
C LEU A 390 -85.08 -15.12 12.05
N LYS A 391 -86.24 -15.71 12.38
CA LYS A 391 -87.58 -15.57 11.77
C LYS A 391 -88.55 -15.55 12.96
N SER A 392 -89.63 -14.79 13.07
CA SER A 392 -90.43 -13.97 12.17
C SER A 392 -91.48 -13.26 13.03
N MET A 393 -91.93 -12.07 12.66
CA MET A 393 -93.24 -11.54 13.03
C MET A 393 -94.05 -11.27 11.75
N PRO A 394 -95.40 -11.22 11.81
CA PRO A 394 -96.25 -12.03 10.95
C PRO A 394 -97.02 -11.23 9.87
N ASN A 395 -96.98 -11.73 8.64
CA ASN A 395 -98.12 -12.16 7.81
C ASN A 395 -97.58 -12.73 6.49
#